data_AF-A0A7K9EUK9-F1
#
_entry.id   AF-A0A7K9EUK9-F1
#
_cell.length_a   1.000
_cell.length_b   1.000
_cell.length_c   1.000
_cell.angle_alpha   90.00
_cell.angle_beta   90.00
_cell.angle_gamma   90.00
#
_symmetry.space_group_name_H-M   'P 1'
#
loop_
_entity.id
_entity.type
_entity.pdbx_description
1 polymer ?
#
loop_
_entity_poly.entity_id
_entity_poly.type
_entity_poly.pdbx_seq_one_letter_code
_entity_poly.pdbx_strand_id
1 'polypeptide(L)'
;EWDRWLLMGLIGTAVGVLGFLIHQIIDSLIKLKWDLVENYLQVSKRKSELPDGNIHMTWLCALGSGLAMVVLSSGSVLFICPTDSPPGLPEIIGYLNGTAIQHLFNIKTFLGTFVSCVLAVASGLFCGPEGPMIHVGALLGCGLSQLQSDTLGIRFPIFSRFRNSADKRSFITAGAGAGIASVFRAPIGGLLFTLEEVSSFWDIRLAWQTFFCCLMATFTTDLLSSSFYGFVYRGHFGFFEAERRIVFWNLLDMNILAFIPTILLGMLGGLLGALFVSLNIKINKLRMQFFNSIPKLFLRKTSKMLETVLILVNLLQTVFFQGILFMFFTSPHLFLCVAAAALLVESGKQGIAYLFKRGTHEEFGYTSLCTALAFYFVLSCWTAGSAVASGLVIPMLYTGALCGRIIGLILVSIFGVPTDEYGAWMDPGLFAAIGAASFFSGVSRLTISLTVIMVSTFS
;
A
#
# COMPACT_ATOMS: atom_id res chain seq x y z
N GLU A 1 -25.83 9.19 -24.61
CA GLU A 1 -24.36 9.20 -24.46
C GLU A 1 -23.91 10.06 -23.28
N TRP A 2 -24.50 11.25 -23.09
CA TRP A 2 -24.30 12.07 -21.89
C TRP A 2 -24.54 11.32 -20.57
N ASP A 3 -25.54 10.42 -20.55
CA ASP A 3 -25.85 9.50 -19.45
C ASP A 3 -24.65 8.64 -19.02
N ARG A 4 -23.83 8.18 -19.97
CA ARG A 4 -22.63 7.36 -19.68
C ARG A 4 -21.51 8.19 -19.07
N TRP A 5 -21.27 9.41 -19.59
CA TRP A 5 -20.29 10.33 -19.03
C TRP A 5 -20.65 10.79 -17.62
N LEU A 6 -21.94 11.09 -17.40
CA LEU A 6 -22.47 11.41 -16.07
C LEU A 6 -22.21 10.25 -15.09
N LEU A 7 -22.53 9.02 -15.49
CA LEU A 7 -22.32 7.84 -14.65
C LEU A 7 -20.82 7.59 -14.35
N MET A 8 -19.94 7.77 -15.34
CA MET A 8 -18.48 7.71 -15.13
C MET A 8 -18.00 8.78 -14.14
N GLY A 9 -18.51 10.00 -14.24
CA GLY A 9 -18.23 11.07 -13.29
C GLY A 9 -18.71 10.72 -11.87
N LEU A 10 -19.92 10.20 -11.74
CA LEU A 10 -20.48 9.75 -10.45
C LEU A 10 -19.65 8.61 -9.84
N ILE A 11 -19.25 7.61 -10.63
CA ILE A 11 -18.36 6.54 -10.16
C ILE A 11 -17.04 7.14 -9.69
N GLY A 12 -16.41 8.01 -10.48
CA GLY A 12 -15.17 8.69 -10.10
C GLY A 12 -15.29 9.44 -8.77
N THR A 13 -16.32 10.28 -8.61
CA THR A 13 -16.56 11.01 -7.36
C THR A 13 -16.78 10.08 -6.16
N ALA A 14 -17.58 9.02 -6.30
CA ALA A 14 -17.83 8.05 -5.23
C ALA A 14 -16.55 7.30 -4.82
N VAL A 15 -15.73 6.89 -5.80
CA VAL A 15 -14.43 6.26 -5.56
C VAL A 15 -13.48 7.25 -4.88
N GLY A 16 -13.46 8.51 -5.30
CA GLY A 16 -12.62 9.55 -4.69
C GLY A 16 -12.98 9.88 -3.24
N VAL A 17 -14.28 9.96 -2.92
CA VAL A 17 -14.77 10.09 -1.54
C VAL A 17 -14.33 8.90 -0.70
N LEU A 18 -14.49 7.68 -1.23
CA LEU A 18 -14.09 6.48 -0.51
C LEU A 18 -12.57 6.44 -0.26
N GLY A 19 -11.76 6.80 -1.27
CA GLY A 19 -10.30 6.86 -1.13
C GLY A 19 -9.88 7.82 -0.02
N PHE A 20 -10.51 9.00 0.04
CA PHE A 20 -10.33 9.96 1.13
C PHE A 20 -10.72 9.36 2.49
N LEU A 21 -11.88 8.71 2.60
CA LEU A 21 -12.34 8.09 3.85
C LEU A 21 -11.39 7.00 4.34
N ILE A 22 -10.91 6.13 3.44
CA ILE A 22 -9.94 5.07 3.80
C ILE A 22 -8.69 5.70 4.41
N HIS A 23 -8.09 6.69 3.74
CA HIS A 23 -6.89 7.36 4.24
C HIS A 23 -7.13 8.05 5.58
N GLN A 24 -8.23 8.82 5.70
CA GLN A 24 -8.54 9.54 6.92
C GLN A 24 -8.79 8.62 8.13
N ILE A 25 -9.47 7.49 7.92
CA ILE A 25 -9.73 6.52 9.00
C ILE A 25 -8.44 5.80 9.39
N ILE A 26 -7.60 5.40 8.42
CA ILE A 26 -6.30 4.77 8.71
C ILE A 26 -5.44 5.72 9.55
N ASP A 27 -5.28 6.98 9.13
CA ASP A 27 -4.45 7.96 9.84
C ASP A 27 -5.00 8.25 11.24
N SER A 28 -6.32 8.31 11.40
CA SER A 28 -6.97 8.51 12.70
C SER A 28 -6.74 7.32 13.64
N LEU A 29 -6.82 6.08 13.14
CA LEU A 29 -6.56 4.88 13.92
C LEU A 29 -5.08 4.73 14.28
N ILE A 30 -4.17 5.09 13.38
CA ILE A 30 -2.73 5.10 13.64
C ILE A 30 -2.40 6.12 14.72
N LYS A 31 -2.94 7.35 14.63
CA LYS A 31 -2.79 8.39 15.66
C LYS A 31 -3.31 7.92 17.01
N LEU A 32 -4.55 7.40 17.06
CA LEU A 32 -5.14 6.86 18.28
C LEU A 32 -4.28 5.76 18.92
N LYS A 33 -3.72 4.85 18.11
CA LYS A 33 -2.83 3.79 18.57
C LYS A 33 -1.57 4.37 19.22
N TRP A 34 -0.90 5.30 18.54
CA TRP A 34 0.34 5.89 19.04
C TRP A 34 0.11 6.84 20.22
N ASP A 35 -1.00 7.58 20.26
CA ASP A 35 -1.39 8.41 21.41
C ASP A 35 -1.63 7.54 22.65
N LEU A 36 -2.25 6.36 22.49
CA LEU A 36 -2.43 5.42 23.58
C LEU A 36 -1.07 4.92 24.08
N VAL A 37 -0.17 4.51 23.19
CA VAL A 37 1.18 4.07 23.54
C VAL A 37 1.98 5.17 24.26
N GLU A 38 1.91 6.42 23.77
CA GLU A 38 2.60 7.57 24.35
C GLU A 38 2.07 7.90 25.75
N ASN A 39 0.75 7.87 25.96
CA ASN A 39 0.15 8.06 27.27
C ASN A 39 0.64 7.01 28.29
N TYR A 40 0.73 5.73 27.89
CA TYR A 40 1.29 4.69 28.75
C TYR A 40 2.78 4.87 29.01
N LEU A 41 3.55 5.34 28.03
CA LEU A 41 4.97 5.64 28.19
C LEU A 41 5.18 6.77 29.22
N GLN A 42 4.39 7.84 29.14
CA GLN A 42 4.46 8.97 30.08
C GLN A 42 4.05 8.58 31.50
N VAL A 43 2.99 7.78 31.65
CA VAL A 43 2.56 7.26 32.96
C VAL A 43 3.62 6.33 33.55
N SER A 44 4.26 5.49 32.73
CA SER A 44 5.34 4.60 33.13
C SER A 44 6.58 5.38 33.61
N LYS A 45 6.97 6.44 32.89
CA LYS A 45 8.06 7.34 33.29
C LYS A 45 7.77 8.08 34.60
N ARG A 46 6.50 8.43 34.87
CA ARG A 46 6.12 9.17 36.08
C ARG A 46 6.05 8.29 37.34
N LYS A 47 5.79 6.98 37.20
CA LYS A 47 5.67 6.03 38.32
C LYS A 47 6.98 5.31 38.68
N SER A 48 7.98 5.34 37.82
CA SER A 48 9.28 4.70 38.03
C SER A 48 10.33 5.72 38.50
N GLU A 49 10.99 5.47 39.62
CA GLU A 49 12.21 6.20 40.04
C GLU A 49 13.45 5.81 39.22
N LEU A 50 13.38 4.74 38.41
CA LEU A 50 14.41 4.37 37.44
C LEU A 50 14.24 5.14 36.11
N PRO A 51 15.35 5.61 35.48
CA PRO A 51 15.34 6.32 34.20
C PRO A 51 14.82 5.47 33.03
N ASP A 52 14.87 4.15 33.17
CA ASP A 52 14.29 3.19 32.24
C ASP A 52 12.91 2.76 32.77
N GLY A 53 11.86 3.51 32.41
CA GLY A 53 10.48 3.11 32.69
C GLY A 53 10.17 1.69 32.18
N ASN A 54 9.07 1.07 32.60
CA ASN A 54 8.71 -0.30 32.18
C ASN A 54 8.47 -0.41 30.66
N ILE A 55 9.53 -0.60 29.88
CA ILE A 55 9.53 -0.73 28.41
C ILE A 55 8.65 -1.91 28.01
N HIS A 56 8.69 -3.00 28.78
CA HIS A 56 7.88 -4.20 28.56
C HIS A 56 6.37 -3.92 28.54
N MET A 57 5.88 -3.05 29.43
CA MET A 57 4.45 -2.72 29.49
C MET A 57 4.01 -1.85 28.30
N THR A 58 4.85 -0.90 27.90
CA THR A 58 4.62 -0.06 26.72
C THR A 58 4.58 -0.92 25.45
N TRP A 59 5.52 -1.86 25.34
CA TRP A 59 5.57 -2.82 24.24
C TRP A 59 4.35 -3.74 24.22
N LEU A 60 3.89 -4.18 25.38
CA LEU A 60 2.70 -5.02 25.51
C LEU A 60 1.42 -4.27 25.11
N CYS A 61 1.33 -2.96 25.37
CA CYS A 61 0.23 -2.12 24.87
C CYS A 61 0.28 -1.91 23.36
N ALA A 62 1.47 -1.69 22.79
CA ALA A 62 1.65 -1.61 21.34
C ALA A 62 1.28 -2.94 20.65
N LEU A 63 1.69 -4.07 21.23
CA LEU A 63 1.24 -5.42 20.82
C LEU A 63 -0.26 -5.57 20.90
N GLY A 64 -0.83 -5.31 22.08
CA GLY A 64 -2.24 -5.55 22.34
C GLY A 64 -3.15 -4.79 21.38
N SER A 65 -2.83 -3.52 21.13
CA SER A 65 -3.56 -2.69 20.18
C SER A 65 -3.43 -3.18 18.73
N GLY A 66 -2.22 -3.52 18.28
CA GLY A 66 -2.00 -4.07 16.93
C GLY A 66 -2.69 -5.43 16.72
N LEU A 67 -2.57 -6.34 17.70
CA LEU A 67 -3.18 -7.68 17.65
C LEU A 67 -4.71 -7.59 17.62
N ALA A 68 -5.30 -6.70 18.44
CA ALA A 68 -6.74 -6.48 18.43
C ALA A 68 -7.22 -6.03 17.04
N MET A 69 -6.52 -5.08 16.41
CA MET A 69 -6.86 -4.61 15.06
C MET A 69 -6.72 -5.72 13.99
N VAL A 70 -5.66 -6.54 14.03
CA VAL A 70 -5.48 -7.65 13.07
C VAL A 70 -6.55 -8.73 13.23
N VAL A 71 -6.89 -9.10 14.46
CA VAL A 71 -7.94 -10.09 14.72
C VAL A 71 -9.30 -9.61 14.18
N LEU A 72 -9.63 -8.34 14.39
CA LEU A 72 -10.85 -7.73 13.85
C LEU A 72 -10.81 -7.65 12.31
N SER A 73 -9.64 -7.34 11.73
CA SER A 73 -9.46 -7.31 10.28
C SER A 73 -9.68 -8.68 9.63
N SER A 74 -8.94 -9.69 10.09
CA SER A 74 -9.00 -11.06 9.57
C SER A 74 -10.38 -11.69 9.81
N GLY A 75 -10.99 -11.41 10.97
CA GLY A 75 -12.36 -11.81 11.29
C GLY A 75 -13.37 -11.18 10.33
N SER A 76 -13.21 -9.91 9.97
CA SER A 76 -14.11 -9.24 9.01
C SER A 76 -14.11 -9.95 7.66
N VAL A 77 -12.95 -10.36 7.15
CA VAL A 77 -12.88 -11.12 5.88
C VAL A 77 -13.52 -12.50 6.02
N LEU A 78 -13.16 -13.25 7.06
CA LEU A 78 -13.55 -14.65 7.18
C LEU A 78 -15.03 -14.86 7.56
N PHE A 79 -15.68 -13.87 8.18
CA PHE A 79 -17.07 -13.97 8.60
C PHE A 79 -18.04 -13.13 7.77
N ILE A 80 -17.59 -12.00 7.20
CA ILE A 80 -18.46 -11.13 6.39
C ILE A 80 -18.38 -11.51 4.91
N CYS A 81 -17.19 -11.78 4.38
CA CYS A 81 -17.05 -12.09 2.96
C CYS A 81 -17.56 -13.51 2.65
N PRO A 82 -18.41 -13.67 1.61
CA PRO A 82 -18.98 -14.97 1.25
C PRO A 82 -17.95 -15.97 0.68
N THR A 83 -16.80 -15.47 0.20
CA THR A 83 -15.72 -16.28 -0.39
C THR A 83 -14.70 -16.79 0.63
N ASP A 84 -14.85 -16.49 1.94
CA ASP A 84 -13.91 -16.86 3.02
C ASP A 84 -12.43 -16.49 2.74
N SER A 85 -12.23 -15.51 1.85
CA SER A 85 -10.95 -15.04 1.32
C SER A 85 -11.14 -13.62 0.78
N PRO A 86 -10.16 -12.72 0.99
CA PRO A 86 -10.25 -11.39 0.44
C PRO A 86 -10.15 -11.47 -1.09
N PRO A 87 -11.04 -10.80 -1.84
CA PRO A 87 -10.95 -10.74 -3.29
C PRO A 87 -9.75 -9.88 -3.73
N GLY A 88 -9.05 -10.32 -4.76
CA GLY A 88 -7.90 -9.63 -5.32
C GLY A 88 -8.15 -9.07 -6.71
N LEU A 89 -7.09 -8.44 -7.22
CA LEU A 89 -6.97 -8.04 -8.63
C LEU A 89 -7.14 -9.22 -9.61
N PRO A 90 -6.57 -10.42 -9.37
CA PRO A 90 -6.72 -11.55 -10.28
C PRO A 90 -8.17 -11.96 -10.54
N GLU A 91 -9.04 -11.88 -9.53
CA GLU A 91 -10.47 -12.18 -9.68
C GLU A 91 -11.19 -11.14 -10.56
N ILE A 92 -10.81 -9.87 -10.47
CA ILE A 92 -11.36 -8.82 -11.34
C ILE A 92 -10.93 -9.06 -12.78
N ILE A 93 -9.65 -9.37 -12.99
CA ILE A 93 -9.09 -9.69 -14.31
C ILE A 93 -9.80 -10.91 -14.90
N GLY A 94 -9.98 -11.98 -14.10
CA GLY A 94 -10.74 -13.16 -14.49
C GLY A 94 -12.16 -12.81 -14.94
N TYR A 95 -12.87 -12.01 -14.15
CA TYR A 95 -14.23 -11.57 -14.49
C TYR A 95 -14.30 -10.76 -15.79
N LEU A 96 -13.36 -9.84 -16.00
CA LEU A 96 -13.32 -9.01 -17.21
C LEU A 96 -12.93 -9.81 -18.46
N ASN A 97 -12.10 -10.84 -18.29
CA ASN A 97 -11.80 -11.84 -19.31
C ASN A 97 -12.96 -12.82 -19.58
N GLY A 98 -14.05 -12.72 -18.80
CA GLY A 98 -15.31 -13.40 -19.05
C GLY A 98 -15.57 -14.62 -18.19
N THR A 99 -14.76 -14.88 -17.16
CA THR A 99 -15.07 -15.95 -16.20
C THR A 99 -16.13 -15.47 -15.20
N ALA A 100 -17.14 -16.31 -14.97
CA ALA A 100 -18.20 -15.98 -14.02
C ALA A 100 -17.77 -16.33 -12.59
N ILE A 101 -17.19 -15.37 -11.87
CA ILE A 101 -16.83 -15.52 -10.46
C ILE A 101 -18.00 -15.08 -9.58
N GLN A 102 -18.52 -16.01 -8.78
CA GLN A 102 -19.66 -15.77 -7.91
C GLN A 102 -19.28 -14.86 -6.73
N HIS A 103 -20.22 -14.01 -6.31
CA HIS A 103 -20.10 -13.13 -5.13
C HIS A 103 -18.96 -12.10 -5.14
N LEU A 104 -18.27 -11.92 -6.28
CA LEU A 104 -17.18 -10.96 -6.43
C LEU A 104 -17.64 -9.51 -6.15
N PHE A 105 -18.85 -9.14 -6.62
CA PHE A 105 -19.37 -7.78 -6.52
C PHE A 105 -20.47 -7.59 -5.46
N ASN A 106 -20.45 -8.37 -4.38
CA ASN A 106 -21.47 -8.28 -3.33
C ASN A 106 -21.17 -7.14 -2.33
N ILE A 107 -22.21 -6.53 -1.75
CA ILE A 107 -22.09 -5.50 -0.70
C ILE A 107 -21.42 -6.08 0.55
N LYS A 108 -21.64 -7.36 0.87
CA LYS A 108 -20.92 -8.02 1.97
C LYS A 108 -19.41 -8.05 1.72
N THR A 109 -19.02 -8.33 0.49
CA THR A 109 -17.61 -8.30 0.05
C THR A 109 -17.05 -6.88 0.13
N PHE A 110 -17.82 -5.86 -0.26
CA PHE A 110 -17.44 -4.45 -0.08
C PHE A 110 -17.14 -4.12 1.38
N LEU A 111 -18.07 -4.42 2.30
CA LEU A 111 -17.92 -4.09 3.73
C LEU A 111 -16.76 -4.87 4.37
N GLY A 112 -16.65 -6.17 4.09
CA GLY A 112 -15.59 -7.01 4.65
C GLY A 112 -14.19 -6.57 4.18
N THR A 113 -14.04 -6.26 2.89
CA THR A 113 -12.78 -5.77 2.32
C THR A 113 -12.43 -4.38 2.84
N PHE A 114 -13.39 -3.45 2.92
CA PHE A 114 -13.17 -2.09 3.43
C PHE A 114 -12.70 -2.09 4.89
N VAL A 115 -13.46 -2.76 5.77
CA VAL A 115 -13.13 -2.82 7.21
C VAL A 115 -11.81 -3.56 7.44
N SER A 116 -11.59 -4.67 6.73
CA SER A 116 -10.35 -5.41 6.84
C SER A 116 -9.14 -4.58 6.40
N CYS A 117 -9.22 -3.90 5.26
CA CYS A 117 -8.14 -3.07 4.74
C CYS A 117 -7.73 -1.96 5.72
N VAL A 118 -8.70 -1.20 6.23
CA VAL A 118 -8.46 -0.10 7.17
C VAL A 118 -7.78 -0.60 8.45
N LEU A 119 -8.32 -1.67 9.05
CA LEU A 119 -7.78 -2.23 10.30
C LEU A 119 -6.42 -2.91 10.10
N ALA A 120 -6.20 -3.55 8.95
CA ALA A 120 -4.94 -4.19 8.61
C ALA A 120 -3.80 -3.19 8.50
N VAL A 121 -4.02 -2.11 7.75
CA VAL A 121 -3.01 -1.06 7.57
C VAL A 121 -2.77 -0.32 8.88
N ALA A 122 -3.83 -0.01 9.64
CA ALA A 122 -3.70 0.64 10.95
C ALA A 122 -2.93 -0.20 12.00
N SER A 123 -3.05 -1.53 11.92
CA SER A 123 -2.33 -2.43 12.82
C SER A 123 -0.81 -2.36 12.70
N GLY A 124 -0.29 -1.92 11.54
CA GLY A 124 1.14 -1.91 11.23
C GLY A 124 1.63 -3.16 10.49
N LEU A 125 0.73 -4.02 10.02
CA LEU A 125 1.09 -5.13 9.13
C LEU A 125 1.70 -4.57 7.83
N PHE A 126 2.69 -5.27 7.26
CA PHE A 126 3.34 -4.88 5.99
C PHE A 126 2.41 -5.03 4.79
N CYS A 127 1.50 -4.08 4.67
CA CYS A 127 0.49 -4.02 3.62
C CYS A 127 0.05 -2.57 3.39
N GLY A 128 -0.66 -2.36 2.29
CA GLY A 128 -1.22 -1.06 1.96
C GLY A 128 -2.65 -1.13 1.41
N PRO A 129 -3.37 0.01 1.35
CA PRO A 129 -4.73 0.07 0.84
C PRO A 129 -4.82 0.01 -0.70
N GLU A 130 -3.71 0.12 -1.41
CA GLU A 130 -3.64 0.24 -2.88
C GLU A 130 -4.34 -0.91 -3.59
N GLY A 131 -4.09 -2.16 -3.15
CA GLY A 131 -4.68 -3.36 -3.75
C GLY A 131 -6.20 -3.45 -3.55
N PRO A 132 -6.69 -3.45 -2.29
CA PRO A 132 -8.11 -3.44 -1.98
C PRO A 132 -8.87 -2.30 -2.66
N MET A 133 -8.25 -1.13 -2.83
CA MET A 133 -8.90 0.02 -3.47
C MET A 133 -9.25 -0.22 -4.94
N ILE A 134 -8.48 -1.02 -5.68
CA ILE A 134 -8.83 -1.46 -7.04
C ILE A 134 -10.15 -2.23 -7.02
N HIS A 135 -10.25 -3.19 -6.10
CA HIS A 135 -11.41 -4.06 -5.98
C HIS A 135 -12.64 -3.30 -5.51
N VAL A 136 -12.48 -2.40 -4.54
CA VAL A 136 -13.57 -1.59 -4.05
C VAL A 136 -14.02 -0.56 -5.10
N GLY A 137 -13.09 0.00 -5.88
CA GLY A 137 -13.41 0.83 -7.04
C GLY A 137 -14.22 0.07 -8.11
N ALA A 138 -13.81 -1.15 -8.42
CA ALA A 138 -14.53 -2.05 -9.31
C ALA A 138 -15.95 -2.39 -8.80
N LEU A 139 -16.09 -2.62 -7.49
CA LEU A 139 -17.36 -2.79 -6.79
C LEU A 139 -18.28 -1.58 -6.93
N LEU A 140 -17.76 -0.36 -6.75
CA LEU A 140 -18.53 0.87 -6.92
C LEU A 140 -18.96 1.06 -8.39
N GLY A 141 -18.07 0.77 -9.34
CA GLY A 141 -18.42 0.76 -10.77
C GLY A 141 -19.53 -0.24 -11.11
N CYS A 142 -19.47 -1.44 -10.53
CA CYS A 142 -20.54 -2.44 -10.66
C CYS A 142 -21.85 -1.99 -9.98
N GLY A 143 -21.79 -1.50 -8.75
CA GLY A 143 -22.97 -1.14 -7.96
C GLY A 143 -23.71 0.06 -8.52
N LEU A 144 -22.98 1.14 -8.85
CA LEU A 144 -23.56 2.37 -9.38
C LEU A 144 -24.06 2.23 -10.82
N SER A 145 -23.48 1.34 -11.63
CA SER A 145 -23.99 1.12 -12.99
C SER A 145 -25.31 0.33 -13.02
N GLN A 146 -25.51 -0.58 -12.06
CA GLN A 146 -26.71 -1.40 -12.01
C GLN A 146 -27.83 -0.78 -11.16
N LEU A 147 -27.48 -0.05 -10.10
CA LEU A 147 -28.37 0.49 -9.05
C LEU A 147 -29.43 -0.52 -8.59
N GLN A 148 -28.99 -1.77 -8.47
CA GLN A 148 -29.76 -2.88 -7.93
C GLN A 148 -28.94 -3.55 -6.85
N SER A 149 -29.58 -3.87 -5.74
CA SER A 149 -28.99 -4.68 -4.69
C SER A 149 -29.96 -5.78 -4.34
N ASP A 150 -29.61 -7.02 -4.71
CA ASP A 150 -30.36 -8.20 -4.28
C ASP A 150 -30.25 -8.41 -2.76
N THR A 151 -29.17 -7.92 -2.14
CA THR A 151 -28.96 -8.05 -0.68
C THR A 151 -29.79 -7.04 0.12
N LEU A 152 -30.03 -5.85 -0.41
CA LEU A 152 -30.84 -4.81 0.25
C LEU A 152 -32.29 -4.78 -0.24
N GLY A 153 -32.64 -5.56 -1.27
CA GLY A 153 -33.97 -5.55 -1.89
C GLY A 153 -34.30 -4.27 -2.65
N ILE A 154 -33.32 -3.41 -2.92
CA ILE A 154 -33.52 -2.09 -3.55
C ILE A 154 -33.32 -2.21 -5.06
N ARG A 155 -34.31 -1.74 -5.82
CA ARG A 155 -34.25 -1.67 -7.29
C ARG A 155 -34.69 -0.28 -7.75
N PHE A 156 -33.74 0.57 -8.10
CA PHE A 156 -34.07 1.86 -8.70
C PHE A 156 -34.30 1.71 -10.21
N PRO A 157 -35.26 2.43 -10.81
CA PRO A 157 -35.50 2.41 -12.27
C PRO A 157 -34.47 3.25 -13.06
N ILE A 158 -33.62 3.99 -12.36
CA ILE A 158 -32.59 4.88 -12.94
C ILE A 158 -31.46 4.03 -13.54
N PHE A 159 -30.93 4.42 -14.71
CA PHE A 159 -29.85 3.73 -15.43
C PHE A 159 -30.14 2.29 -15.88
N SER A 160 -31.41 1.91 -16.06
CA SER A 160 -31.81 0.58 -16.55
C SER A 160 -31.14 0.17 -17.88
N ARG A 161 -30.80 1.15 -18.73
CA ARG A 161 -30.06 0.97 -19.99
C ARG A 161 -28.71 0.27 -19.82
N PHE A 162 -27.98 0.56 -18.74
CA PHE A 162 -26.61 0.09 -18.52
C PHE A 162 -26.55 -1.30 -17.86
N ARG A 163 -27.68 -2.01 -17.79
CA ARG A 163 -27.77 -3.37 -17.25
C ARG A 163 -27.29 -4.46 -18.21
N ASN A 164 -26.59 -4.07 -19.27
CA ASN A 164 -25.93 -4.98 -20.19
C ASN A 164 -24.54 -5.39 -19.66
N SER A 165 -24.14 -6.64 -19.91
CA SER A 165 -22.83 -7.17 -19.54
C SER A 165 -21.66 -6.36 -20.13
N ALA A 166 -21.79 -5.85 -21.36
CA ALA A 166 -20.74 -5.06 -22.00
C ALA A 166 -20.49 -3.72 -21.29
N ASP A 167 -21.57 -2.99 -20.99
CA ASP A 167 -21.50 -1.72 -20.27
C ASP A 167 -21.06 -1.93 -18.82
N LYS A 168 -21.57 -2.97 -18.17
CA LYS A 168 -21.16 -3.36 -16.82
C LYS A 168 -19.64 -3.58 -16.73
N ARG A 169 -19.05 -4.32 -17.68
CA ARG A 169 -17.59 -4.50 -17.75
C ARG A 169 -16.86 -3.16 -17.90
N SER A 170 -17.34 -2.29 -18.79
CA SER A 170 -16.76 -0.96 -19.00
C SER A 170 -16.73 -0.11 -17.71
N PHE A 171 -17.82 -0.10 -16.94
CA PHE A 171 -17.89 0.65 -15.68
C PHE A 171 -17.05 0.03 -14.57
N ILE A 172 -16.95 -1.31 -14.52
CA ILE A 172 -16.07 -2.02 -13.60
C ILE A 172 -14.60 -1.69 -13.88
N THR A 173 -14.19 -1.73 -15.15
CA THR A 173 -12.84 -1.35 -15.58
C THR A 173 -12.54 0.11 -15.21
N ALA A 174 -13.47 1.03 -15.48
CA ALA A 174 -13.31 2.44 -15.13
C ALA A 174 -13.23 2.67 -13.60
N GLY A 175 -14.02 1.94 -12.82
CA GLY A 175 -13.99 1.98 -11.36
C GLY A 175 -12.68 1.42 -10.77
N ALA A 176 -12.15 0.33 -11.35
CA ALA A 176 -10.87 -0.24 -10.96
C ALA A 176 -9.70 0.76 -11.18
N GLY A 177 -9.69 1.43 -12.34
CA GLY A 177 -8.72 2.49 -12.65
C GLY A 177 -8.84 3.71 -11.76
N ALA A 178 -10.08 4.15 -11.50
CA ALA A 178 -10.36 5.24 -10.57
C ALA A 178 -9.87 4.92 -9.14
N GLY A 179 -9.94 3.65 -8.73
CA GLY A 179 -9.39 3.18 -7.46
C GLY A 179 -7.90 3.45 -7.35
N ILE A 180 -7.11 3.02 -8.33
CA ILE A 180 -5.65 3.30 -8.37
C ILE A 180 -5.37 4.78 -8.48
N ALA A 181 -6.10 5.47 -9.35
CA ALA A 181 -5.95 6.90 -9.54
C ALA A 181 -6.11 7.64 -8.21
N SER A 182 -7.14 7.31 -7.41
CA SER A 182 -7.37 7.93 -6.10
C SER A 182 -6.24 7.71 -5.08
N VAL A 183 -5.58 6.55 -5.09
CA VAL A 183 -4.52 6.22 -4.11
C VAL A 183 -3.18 6.84 -4.48
N PHE A 184 -2.80 6.78 -5.76
CA PHE A 184 -1.52 7.35 -6.24
C PHE A 184 -1.65 8.81 -6.68
N ARG A 185 -2.86 9.37 -6.69
CA ARG A 185 -3.18 10.72 -7.18
C ARG A 185 -2.70 10.96 -8.62
N ALA A 186 -2.75 9.91 -9.42
CA ALA A 186 -2.22 9.86 -10.78
C ALA A 186 -3.31 9.38 -11.76
N PRO A 187 -4.10 10.29 -12.37
CA PRO A 187 -5.25 9.89 -13.20
C PRO A 187 -4.82 9.19 -14.49
N ILE A 188 -3.72 9.63 -15.11
CA ILE A 188 -3.15 8.98 -16.31
C ILE A 188 -2.59 7.60 -15.94
N GLY A 189 -1.95 7.49 -14.77
CA GLY A 189 -1.45 6.21 -14.26
C GLY A 189 -2.55 5.17 -14.06
N GLY A 190 -3.70 5.59 -13.50
CA GLY A 190 -4.87 4.73 -13.36
C GLY A 190 -5.46 4.26 -14.69
N LEU A 191 -5.55 5.16 -15.69
CA LEU A 191 -5.98 4.79 -17.05
C LEU A 191 -5.04 3.75 -17.67
N LEU A 192 -3.73 4.02 -17.67
CA LEU A 192 -2.73 3.14 -18.26
C LEU A 192 -2.68 1.79 -17.54
N PHE A 193 -2.84 1.78 -16.22
CA PHE A 193 -2.94 0.54 -15.47
C PHE A 193 -4.13 -0.30 -15.92
N THR A 194 -5.29 0.34 -16.15
CA THR A 194 -6.45 -0.43 -16.65
C THR A 194 -6.22 -0.98 -18.06
N LEU A 195 -5.51 -0.23 -18.90
CA LEU A 195 -5.13 -0.65 -20.25
C LEU A 195 -4.14 -1.82 -20.24
N GLU A 196 -3.18 -1.82 -19.31
CA GLU A 196 -2.11 -2.80 -19.24
C GLU A 196 -2.54 -4.10 -18.53
N GLU A 197 -3.28 -3.99 -17.42
CA GLU A 197 -3.57 -5.15 -16.54
C GLU A 197 -5.03 -5.59 -16.50
N VAL A 198 -5.97 -4.66 -16.63
CA VAL A 198 -7.36 -4.93 -16.21
C VAL A 198 -8.25 -5.37 -17.35
N SER A 199 -8.05 -4.85 -18.57
CA SER A 199 -8.92 -5.16 -19.71
C SER A 199 -8.15 -5.55 -20.97
N SER A 200 -8.58 -6.64 -21.57
CA SER A 200 -8.05 -7.18 -22.83
C SER A 200 -8.59 -6.49 -24.09
N PHE A 201 -9.72 -5.79 -24.00
CA PHE A 201 -10.38 -5.13 -25.13
C PHE A 201 -10.64 -3.65 -24.82
N TRP A 202 -10.28 -2.78 -25.75
CA TRP A 202 -10.36 -1.33 -25.56
C TRP A 202 -10.83 -0.59 -26.80
N ASP A 203 -11.79 0.31 -26.56
CA ASP A 203 -12.16 1.37 -27.49
C ASP A 203 -11.56 2.70 -27.02
N ILE A 204 -11.10 3.53 -27.97
CA ILE A 204 -10.58 4.87 -27.66
C ILE A 204 -11.59 5.73 -26.88
N ARG A 205 -12.90 5.53 -27.14
CA ARG A 205 -13.97 6.22 -26.42
C ARG A 205 -14.04 5.80 -24.95
N LEU A 206 -13.88 4.50 -24.68
CA LEU A 206 -13.81 3.98 -23.31
C LEU A 206 -12.58 4.52 -22.60
N ALA A 207 -11.43 4.62 -23.28
CA ALA A 207 -10.23 5.20 -22.69
C ALA A 207 -10.45 6.64 -22.20
N TRP A 208 -11.09 7.49 -23.01
CA TRP A 208 -11.43 8.86 -22.59
C TRP A 208 -12.43 8.92 -21.43
N GLN A 209 -13.41 8.01 -21.40
CA GLN A 209 -14.37 7.91 -20.30
C GLN A 209 -13.73 7.43 -19.01
N THR A 210 -12.86 6.42 -19.09
CA THR A 210 -12.08 5.92 -17.96
C THR A 210 -11.12 6.99 -17.45
N PHE A 211 -10.49 7.76 -18.35
CA PHE A 211 -9.65 8.90 -17.99
C PHE A 211 -10.43 9.94 -17.20
N PHE A 212 -11.63 10.32 -17.68
CA PHE A 212 -12.51 11.25 -16.97
C PHE A 212 -12.94 10.72 -15.60
N CYS A 213 -13.28 9.43 -15.49
CA CYS A 213 -13.58 8.76 -14.22
C CYS A 213 -12.38 8.84 -13.25
N CYS A 214 -11.16 8.55 -13.72
CA CYS A 214 -9.93 8.63 -12.93
C CYS A 214 -9.65 10.07 -12.48
N LEU A 215 -9.81 11.05 -13.38
CA LEU A 215 -9.63 12.48 -13.09
C LEU A 215 -10.61 12.95 -12.03
N MET A 216 -11.86 12.49 -12.07
CA MET A 216 -12.86 12.83 -11.07
C MET A 216 -12.57 12.20 -9.72
N ALA A 217 -12.05 10.97 -9.68
CA ALA A 217 -11.62 10.33 -8.46
C ALA A 217 -10.45 11.08 -7.81
N THR A 218 -9.40 11.39 -8.57
CA THR A 218 -8.24 12.15 -8.06
C THR A 218 -8.63 13.54 -7.58
N PHE A 219 -9.41 14.26 -8.40
CA PHE A 219 -9.89 15.58 -8.03
C PHE A 219 -10.68 15.56 -6.72
N THR A 220 -11.58 14.59 -6.56
CA THR A 220 -12.42 14.50 -5.35
C THR A 220 -11.58 14.14 -4.13
N THR A 221 -10.63 13.21 -4.24
CA THR A 221 -9.73 12.84 -3.14
C THR A 221 -8.86 14.02 -2.71
N ASP A 222 -8.23 14.72 -3.66
CA ASP A 222 -7.37 15.89 -3.37
C ASP A 222 -8.18 17.07 -2.81
N LEU A 223 -9.37 17.32 -3.36
CA LEU A 223 -10.28 18.38 -2.88
C LEU A 223 -10.66 18.15 -1.41
N LEU A 224 -11.08 16.93 -1.07
CA LEU A 224 -11.49 16.57 0.29
C LEU A 224 -10.30 16.59 1.23
N SER A 225 -9.17 15.99 0.85
CA SER A 225 -7.97 15.97 1.68
C SER A 225 -7.46 17.38 2.01
N SER A 226 -7.37 18.24 0.99
CA SER A 226 -6.95 19.63 1.16
C SER A 226 -7.91 20.42 2.05
N SER A 227 -9.23 20.26 1.83
CA SER A 227 -10.25 20.98 2.59
C SER A 227 -10.28 20.56 4.07
N PHE A 228 -10.17 19.27 4.36
CA PHE A 228 -10.12 18.76 5.75
C PHE A 228 -8.82 19.15 6.46
N TYR A 229 -7.69 19.11 5.76
CA TYR A 229 -6.41 19.55 6.33
C TYR A 229 -6.44 21.05 6.69
N GLY A 230 -6.93 21.89 5.77
CA GLY A 230 -7.11 23.33 6.00
C GLY A 230 -8.08 23.63 7.16
N PHE A 231 -9.15 22.84 7.29
CA PHE A 231 -10.10 22.96 8.40
C PHE A 231 -9.46 22.68 9.77
N VAL A 232 -8.68 21.59 9.89
CA VAL A 232 -8.03 21.21 11.16
C VAL A 232 -6.96 22.22 11.59
N TYR A 233 -6.16 22.72 10.65
CA TYR A 233 -5.04 23.61 10.98
C TYR A 233 -5.44 25.07 11.20
N ARG A 234 -6.43 25.58 10.45
CA ARG A 234 -6.78 27.02 10.46
C ARG A 234 -8.20 27.32 10.94
N GLY A 235 -9.02 26.31 11.24
CA GLY A 235 -10.38 26.49 11.77
C GLY A 235 -11.41 27.00 10.75
N HIS A 236 -11.05 27.12 9.46
CA HIS A 236 -11.93 27.59 8.40
C HIS A 236 -11.97 26.58 7.25
N PHE A 237 -13.18 26.19 6.83
CA PHE A 237 -13.42 25.30 5.70
C PHE A 237 -13.23 26.08 4.38
N GLY A 238 -12.48 25.53 3.41
CA GLY A 238 -12.35 26.11 2.07
C GLY A 238 -10.96 26.59 1.65
N PHE A 239 -9.92 26.39 2.46
CA PHE A 239 -8.53 26.60 2.02
C PHE A 239 -7.97 25.32 1.40
N PHE A 240 -7.46 25.42 0.18
CA PHE A 240 -6.78 24.33 -0.52
C PHE A 240 -5.28 24.46 -0.30
N GLU A 241 -4.69 23.55 0.47
CA GLU A 241 -3.24 23.44 0.61
C GLU A 241 -2.77 22.24 -0.19
N ALA A 242 -1.85 22.46 -1.13
CA ALA A 242 -1.29 21.39 -1.94
C ALA A 242 -0.50 20.45 -1.02
N GLU A 243 -1.01 19.25 -0.81
CA GLU A 243 -0.33 18.23 -0.02
C GLU A 243 1.04 17.96 -0.64
N ARG A 244 2.08 17.93 0.20
CA ARG A 244 3.48 17.80 -0.23
C ARG A 244 3.67 16.46 -0.93
N ARG A 245 3.66 16.46 -2.26
CA ARG A 245 4.09 15.34 -3.10
C ARG A 245 5.56 15.04 -2.86
N ILE A 246 5.94 13.78 -3.10
CA ILE A 246 7.16 13.19 -2.58
C ILE A 246 8.38 13.71 -3.35
N VAL A 247 9.02 14.74 -2.76
CA VAL A 247 10.47 14.97 -2.64
C VAL A 247 11.25 15.61 -3.81
N PHE A 248 10.87 15.48 -5.09
CA PHE A 248 11.73 15.95 -6.20
C PHE A 248 11.32 17.30 -6.81
N TRP A 249 11.23 18.35 -5.99
CA TRP A 249 10.89 19.71 -6.47
C TRP A 249 12.01 20.43 -7.23
N ASN A 250 13.26 19.94 -7.15
CA ASN A 250 14.38 20.54 -7.87
C ASN A 250 14.72 19.63 -9.05
N LEU A 251 14.64 20.17 -10.27
CA LEU A 251 15.19 19.51 -11.47
C LEU A 251 16.65 19.16 -11.16
N LEU A 252 16.94 17.87 -11.22
CA LEU A 252 18.27 17.35 -11.00
C LEU A 252 18.77 16.89 -12.35
N ASP A 253 19.82 17.53 -12.83
CA ASP A 253 20.40 17.20 -14.12
C ASP A 253 21.04 15.81 -14.03
N MET A 254 20.41 14.85 -14.72
CA MET A 254 20.87 13.47 -14.75
C MET A 254 22.00 13.34 -15.75
N ASN A 255 23.17 12.93 -15.26
CA ASN A 255 24.28 12.59 -16.13
C ASN A 255 24.04 11.25 -16.83
N ILE A 256 24.55 11.11 -18.05
CA ILE A 256 24.42 9.88 -18.84
C ILE A 256 25.08 8.67 -18.15
N LEU A 257 26.05 8.92 -17.27
CA LEU A 257 26.69 7.90 -16.44
C LEU A 257 25.72 7.23 -15.46
N ALA A 258 24.62 7.90 -15.09
CA ALA A 258 23.58 7.32 -14.25
C ALA A 258 22.88 6.12 -14.93
N PHE A 259 22.92 5.97 -16.25
CA PHE A 259 22.32 4.81 -16.93
C PHE A 259 22.95 3.47 -16.53
N ILE A 260 24.26 3.45 -16.24
CA ILE A 260 24.96 2.21 -15.88
C ILE A 260 24.43 1.62 -14.56
N PRO A 261 24.43 2.36 -13.43
CA PRO A 261 23.89 1.84 -12.18
C PRO A 261 22.37 1.62 -12.23
N THR A 262 21.62 2.35 -13.05
CA THR A 262 20.17 2.11 -13.18
C THR A 262 19.85 0.83 -13.95
N ILE A 263 20.64 0.46 -14.97
CA ILE A 263 20.53 -0.84 -15.64
C ILE A 263 20.87 -1.98 -14.66
N LEU A 264 21.93 -1.82 -13.86
CA LEU A 264 22.31 -2.79 -12.83
C LEU A 264 21.18 -2.97 -11.80
N LEU A 265 20.59 -1.87 -11.33
CA LEU A 265 19.41 -1.88 -10.47
C LEU A 265 18.26 -2.61 -11.13
N GLY A 266 17.98 -2.32 -12.41
CA GLY A 266 16.99 -3.00 -13.23
C GLY A 266 17.13 -4.52 -13.21
N MET A 267 18.35 -5.03 -13.46
CA MET A 267 18.65 -6.46 -13.43
C MET A 267 18.46 -7.07 -12.04
N LEU A 268 18.96 -6.39 -11.00
CA LEU A 268 18.85 -6.87 -9.61
C LEU A 268 17.41 -6.87 -9.12
N GLY A 269 16.63 -5.82 -9.39
CA GLY A 269 15.22 -5.76 -9.05
C GLY A 269 14.37 -6.78 -9.80
N GLY A 270 14.71 -7.08 -11.06
CA GLY A 270 14.11 -8.17 -11.83
C GLY A 270 14.40 -9.55 -11.24
N LEU A 271 15.65 -9.82 -10.86
CA LEU A 271 16.05 -11.10 -10.25
C LEU A 271 15.43 -11.28 -8.86
N LEU A 272 15.50 -10.26 -8.00
CA LEU A 272 14.88 -10.28 -6.68
C LEU A 272 13.36 -10.36 -6.78
N GLY A 273 12.74 -9.71 -7.76
CA GLY A 273 11.31 -9.81 -8.04
C GLY A 273 10.89 -11.22 -8.46
N ALA A 274 11.68 -11.88 -9.32
CA ALA A 274 11.44 -13.28 -9.69
C ALA A 274 11.56 -14.23 -8.48
N LEU A 275 12.55 -13.99 -7.60
CA LEU A 275 12.70 -14.73 -6.35
C LEU A 275 11.50 -14.51 -5.41
N PHE A 276 11.04 -13.27 -5.28
CA PHE A 276 9.86 -12.90 -4.48
C PHE A 276 8.60 -13.62 -4.98
N VAL A 277 8.36 -13.63 -6.29
CA VAL A 277 7.22 -14.34 -6.89
C VAL A 277 7.32 -15.85 -6.67
N SER A 278 8.50 -16.45 -6.88
CA SER A 278 8.73 -17.89 -6.66
C SER A 278 8.46 -18.31 -5.21
N LEU A 279 8.95 -17.53 -4.25
CA LEU A 279 8.69 -17.76 -2.83
C LEU A 279 7.20 -17.62 -2.49
N ASN A 280 6.54 -16.57 -2.98
CA ASN A 280 5.10 -16.38 -2.75
C ASN A 280 4.26 -17.52 -3.30
N ILE A 281 4.58 -18.05 -4.50
CA ILE A 281 3.89 -19.22 -5.06
C ILE A 281 4.08 -20.43 -4.13
N LYS A 282 5.31 -20.67 -3.65
CA LYS A 282 5.60 -21.80 -2.76
C LYS A 282 4.89 -21.67 -1.41
N ILE A 283 4.90 -20.49 -0.79
CA ILE A 283 4.21 -20.20 0.48
C ILE A 283 2.70 -20.40 0.31
N ASN A 284 2.10 -19.85 -0.76
CA ASN A 284 0.67 -20.01 -1.01
C ASN A 284 0.28 -21.47 -1.30
N LYS A 285 1.13 -22.23 -2.00
CA LYS A 285 0.91 -23.68 -2.18
C LYS A 285 0.94 -24.44 -0.85
N LEU A 286 1.91 -24.12 0.02
CA LEU A 286 2.01 -24.72 1.36
C LEU A 286 0.79 -24.40 2.22
N ARG A 287 0.32 -23.14 2.20
CA ARG A 287 -0.94 -22.75 2.88
C ARG A 287 -2.13 -23.52 2.39
N MET A 288 -2.27 -23.65 1.07
CA MET A 288 -3.40 -24.37 0.50
C MET A 288 -3.38 -25.84 0.92
N GLN A 289 -2.21 -26.48 0.95
CA GLN A 289 -2.06 -27.85 1.46
C GLN A 289 -2.44 -27.92 2.95
N PHE A 290 -1.87 -27.05 3.79
CA PHE A 290 -2.09 -27.04 5.23
C PHE A 290 -3.55 -26.77 5.62
N PHE A 291 -4.17 -25.73 5.04
CA PHE A 291 -5.54 -25.36 5.36
C PHE A 291 -6.58 -26.31 4.76
N ASN A 292 -6.28 -26.99 3.64
CA ASN A 292 -7.18 -28.01 3.09
C ASN A 292 -7.13 -29.33 3.88
N SER A 293 -6.05 -29.60 4.63
CA SER A 293 -5.99 -30.75 5.52
C SER A 293 -6.93 -30.65 6.74
N ILE A 294 -7.46 -29.46 7.04
CA ILE A 294 -8.36 -29.24 8.19
C ILE A 294 -9.82 -29.37 7.72
N PRO A 295 -10.55 -30.44 8.09
CA PRO A 295 -11.91 -30.67 7.59
C PRO A 295 -12.96 -29.78 8.27
N LYS A 296 -12.71 -29.33 9.51
CA LYS A 296 -13.66 -28.50 10.28
C LYS A 296 -13.55 -27.03 9.85
N LEU A 297 -14.63 -26.48 9.30
CA LEU A 297 -14.69 -25.09 8.83
C LEU A 297 -14.28 -24.07 9.90
N PHE A 298 -14.78 -24.22 11.13
CA PHE A 298 -14.45 -23.31 12.23
C PHE A 298 -12.95 -23.32 12.55
N LEU A 299 -12.33 -24.50 12.65
CA LEU A 299 -10.88 -24.63 12.88
C LEU A 299 -10.06 -24.07 11.71
N ARG A 300 -10.55 -24.21 10.47
CA ARG A 300 -9.88 -23.64 9.29
C ARG A 300 -9.92 -22.11 9.30
N LYS A 301 -11.03 -21.51 9.73
CA LYS A 301 -11.13 -20.05 9.87
C LYS A 301 -10.24 -19.54 11.00
N THR A 302 -10.27 -20.18 12.17
CA THR A 302 -9.42 -19.75 13.29
C THR A 302 -7.92 -19.97 13.03
N SER A 303 -7.53 -21.01 12.29
CA SER A 303 -6.11 -21.21 11.93
C SER A 303 -5.60 -20.15 10.95
N LYS A 304 -6.42 -19.71 10.00
CA LYS A 304 -6.11 -18.56 9.13
C LYS A 304 -5.96 -17.25 9.92
N MET A 305 -6.81 -17.03 10.92
CA MET A 305 -6.68 -15.88 11.82
C MET A 305 -5.39 -15.97 12.65
N LEU A 306 -5.07 -17.16 13.17
CA LEU A 306 -3.85 -17.37 13.95
C LEU A 306 -2.59 -17.10 13.12
N GLU A 307 -2.57 -17.47 11.83
CA GLU A 307 -1.47 -17.15 10.93
C GLU A 307 -1.24 -15.63 10.84
N THR A 308 -2.31 -14.85 10.64
CA THR A 308 -2.19 -13.38 10.55
C THR A 308 -1.66 -12.76 11.85
N VAL A 309 -2.05 -13.32 12.99
CA VAL A 309 -1.56 -12.92 14.32
C VAL A 309 -0.07 -13.26 14.46
N LEU A 310 0.34 -14.48 14.06
CA LEU A 310 1.73 -14.91 14.10
C LEU A 310 2.63 -14.02 13.24
N ILE A 311 2.19 -13.62 12.05
CA ILE A 311 2.95 -12.71 11.18
C ILE A 311 3.17 -11.37 11.90
N LEU A 312 2.13 -10.79 12.48
CA LEU A 312 2.26 -9.53 13.22
C LEU A 312 3.18 -9.69 14.45
N VAL A 313 3.04 -10.77 15.23
CA VAL A 313 3.90 -11.01 16.39
C VAL A 313 5.36 -11.15 15.99
N ASN A 314 5.67 -11.86 14.89
CA ASN A 314 7.05 -11.99 14.40
C ASN A 314 7.62 -10.64 13.95
N LEU A 315 6.84 -9.86 13.21
CA LEU A 315 7.22 -8.49 12.83
C LEU A 315 7.55 -7.65 14.07
N LEU A 316 6.63 -7.66 15.02
CA LEU A 316 6.74 -6.90 16.24
C LEU A 316 7.93 -7.36 17.12
N GLN A 317 8.18 -8.66 17.20
CA GLN A 317 9.34 -9.22 17.89
C GLN A 317 10.66 -8.83 17.21
N THR A 318 10.73 -8.79 15.88
CA THR A 318 11.94 -8.33 15.18
C THR A 318 12.25 -6.87 15.49
N VAL A 319 11.22 -6.02 15.55
CA VAL A 319 11.35 -4.61 15.97
C VAL A 319 11.82 -4.51 17.42
N PHE A 320 11.22 -5.26 18.33
CA PHE A 320 11.60 -5.26 19.74
C PHE A 320 13.05 -5.71 19.95
N PHE A 321 13.45 -6.78 19.28
CA PHE A 321 14.81 -7.32 19.35
C PHE A 321 15.84 -6.30 18.83
N GLN A 322 15.56 -5.64 17.71
CA GLN A 322 16.39 -4.57 17.17
C GLN A 322 16.52 -3.39 18.15
N GLY A 323 15.43 -3.04 18.84
CA GLY A 323 15.40 -1.98 19.87
C GLY A 323 16.13 -2.33 21.18
N ILE A 324 16.09 -3.60 21.62
CA ILE A 324 16.86 -4.04 22.79
C ILE A 324 18.35 -4.11 22.49
N LEU A 325 18.73 -4.62 21.31
CA LEU A 325 20.13 -4.70 20.90
C LEU A 325 20.80 -3.32 20.99
N PHE A 326 20.05 -2.27 20.68
CA PHE A 326 20.46 -0.88 20.83
C PHE A 326 20.77 -0.48 22.29
N MET A 327 19.93 -0.86 23.25
CA MET A 327 20.09 -0.48 24.66
C MET A 327 21.29 -1.16 25.33
N PHE A 328 21.61 -2.41 24.95
CA PHE A 328 22.69 -3.18 25.59
C PHE A 328 24.10 -2.85 25.11
N PHE A 329 24.25 -2.29 23.90
CA PHE A 329 25.57 -2.06 23.29
C PHE A 329 25.82 -0.55 23.10
N THR A 330 26.26 0.13 24.16
CA THR A 330 26.67 1.54 24.16
C THR A 330 28.01 1.75 23.43
N SER A 331 28.01 1.61 22.10
CA SER A 331 29.15 1.97 21.26
C SER A 331 28.71 2.73 20.00
N PRO A 332 29.53 3.67 19.48
CA PRO A 332 29.15 4.55 18.37
C PRO A 332 28.85 3.81 17.06
N HIS A 333 29.32 2.57 16.89
CA HIS A 333 29.00 1.71 15.75
C HIS A 333 27.52 1.23 15.71
N LEU A 334 26.72 1.56 16.73
CA LEU A 334 25.34 1.11 16.90
C LEU A 334 24.28 2.20 16.68
N PHE A 335 24.65 3.39 16.19
CA PHE A 335 23.70 4.35 15.62
C PHE A 335 22.93 3.73 14.44
N LEU A 336 23.52 2.73 13.76
CA LEU A 336 22.92 1.95 12.67
C LEU A 336 21.68 1.13 13.11
N CYS A 337 21.67 0.55 14.32
CA CYS A 337 20.53 -0.29 14.75
C CYS A 337 19.27 0.54 15.00
N VAL A 338 19.41 1.80 15.42
CA VAL A 338 18.29 2.75 15.60
C VAL A 338 17.65 3.09 14.26
N ALA A 339 18.45 3.36 13.23
CA ALA A 339 17.94 3.66 11.90
C ALA A 339 17.15 2.48 11.32
N ALA A 340 17.62 1.24 11.52
CA ALA A 340 16.88 0.03 11.12
C ALA A 340 15.58 -0.17 11.92
N ALA A 341 15.60 0.06 13.23
CA ALA A 341 14.41 -0.05 14.07
C ALA A 341 13.37 1.03 13.71
N ALA A 342 13.81 2.29 13.51
CA ALA A 342 12.94 3.38 13.06
C ALA A 342 12.32 3.09 11.69
N LEU A 343 13.12 2.57 10.75
CA LEU A 343 12.67 2.12 9.43
C LEU A 343 11.61 1.00 9.49
N LEU A 344 11.68 0.11 10.48
CA LEU A 344 10.71 -0.98 10.66
C LEU A 344 9.47 -0.58 11.48
N VAL A 345 9.56 0.48 12.29
CA VAL A 345 8.47 1.00 13.15
C VAL A 345 7.59 2.00 12.42
N GLU A 346 8.19 2.81 11.55
CA GLU A 346 7.49 3.82 10.77
C GLU A 346 6.43 3.18 9.85
N SER A 347 5.35 3.92 9.61
CA SER A 347 4.35 3.47 8.65
C SER A 347 5.04 3.27 7.29
N GLY A 348 4.66 2.22 6.54
CA GLY A 348 5.35 1.88 5.30
C GLY A 348 5.48 3.05 4.31
N LYS A 349 4.51 3.98 4.30
CA LYS A 349 4.56 5.21 3.48
C LYS A 349 5.60 6.22 3.99
N GLN A 350 5.66 6.48 5.29
CA GLN A 350 6.65 7.38 5.88
C GLN A 350 8.06 6.81 5.75
N GLY A 351 8.23 5.50 5.94
CA GLY A 351 9.51 4.81 5.71
C GLY A 351 10.04 5.01 4.28
N ILE A 352 9.18 4.86 3.27
CA ILE A 352 9.55 5.14 1.87
C ILE A 352 9.97 6.61 1.70
N ALA A 353 9.21 7.56 2.27
CA ALA A 353 9.54 8.98 2.18
C ALA A 353 10.90 9.32 2.81
N TYR A 354 11.24 8.69 3.94
CA TYR A 354 12.57 8.82 4.55
C TYR A 354 13.67 8.22 3.67
N LEU A 355 13.42 7.06 3.04
CA LEU A 355 14.37 6.45 2.10
C LEU A 355 14.56 7.27 0.82
N PHE A 356 13.60 8.11 0.43
CA PHE A 356 13.72 9.00 -0.72
C PHE A 356 14.29 10.38 -0.37
N LYS A 357 14.40 10.72 0.91
CA LYS A 357 14.97 12.00 1.36
C LYS A 357 16.40 12.16 0.84
N ARG A 358 16.65 13.29 0.18
CA ARG A 358 17.95 13.65 -0.43
C ARG A 358 18.96 14.15 0.60
N GLY A 359 20.25 14.04 0.30
CA GLY A 359 21.34 14.58 1.12
C GLY A 359 21.59 13.82 2.43
N THR A 360 21.08 12.61 2.56
CA THR A 360 21.09 11.80 3.80
C THR A 360 22.06 10.61 3.70
N HIS A 361 23.24 10.86 3.15
CA HIS A 361 24.26 9.83 2.89
C HIS A 361 24.88 9.24 4.16
N GLU A 362 24.89 9.99 5.27
CA GLU A 362 25.40 9.51 6.58
C GLU A 362 24.29 9.03 7.54
N GLU A 363 23.01 9.29 7.25
CA GLU A 363 21.90 8.94 8.16
C GLU A 363 21.66 7.41 8.22
N PHE A 364 22.02 6.65 7.18
CA PHE A 364 21.76 5.22 7.09
C PHE A 364 23.03 4.43 6.80
N GLY A 365 23.30 3.40 7.59
CA GLY A 365 24.44 2.52 7.34
C GLY A 365 24.08 1.25 6.59
N TYR A 366 25.12 0.56 6.10
CA TYR A 366 24.94 -0.67 5.32
C TYR A 366 24.28 -1.80 6.12
N THR A 367 24.67 -1.99 7.38
CA THR A 367 24.11 -3.07 8.20
C THR A 367 22.63 -2.86 8.48
N SER A 368 22.20 -1.61 8.69
CA SER A 368 20.80 -1.27 8.94
C SER A 368 19.93 -1.50 7.72
N LEU A 369 20.41 -1.12 6.53
CA LEU A 369 19.68 -1.33 5.29
C LEU A 369 19.62 -2.81 4.90
N CYS A 370 20.72 -3.56 5.05
CA CYS A 370 20.75 -4.99 4.74
C CYS A 370 19.87 -5.82 5.69
N THR A 371 19.87 -5.51 6.99
CA THR A 371 19.00 -6.19 7.96
C THR A 371 17.53 -5.86 7.70
N ALA A 372 17.19 -4.58 7.48
CA ALA A 372 15.85 -4.18 7.10
C ALA A 372 15.40 -4.87 5.81
N LEU A 373 16.26 -4.94 4.78
CA LEU A 373 15.94 -5.59 3.51
C LEU A 373 15.60 -7.07 3.71
N ALA A 374 16.43 -7.80 4.45
CA ALA A 374 16.23 -9.24 4.68
C ALA A 374 14.91 -9.53 5.41
N PHE A 375 14.66 -8.84 6.53
CA PHE A 375 13.43 -9.04 7.31
C PHE A 375 12.20 -8.59 6.53
N TYR A 376 12.25 -7.43 5.91
CA TYR A 376 11.13 -6.87 5.19
C TYR A 376 10.76 -7.71 3.95
N PHE A 377 11.76 -8.25 3.24
CA PHE A 377 11.55 -9.16 2.11
C PHE A 377 10.85 -10.47 2.52
N VAL A 378 11.30 -11.11 3.62
CA VAL A 378 10.72 -12.38 4.09
C VAL A 378 9.33 -12.16 4.69
N LEU A 379 9.15 -11.13 5.52
CA LEU A 379 7.88 -10.84 6.17
C LEU A 379 6.82 -10.36 5.17
N SER A 380 7.20 -9.61 4.13
CA SER A 380 6.28 -9.23 3.05
C SER A 380 5.85 -10.42 2.21
N CYS A 381 6.76 -11.34 1.87
CA CYS A 381 6.43 -12.64 1.26
C CYS A 381 5.43 -13.42 2.12
N TRP A 382 5.67 -13.46 3.44
CA TRP A 382 4.77 -14.16 4.35
C TRP A 382 3.44 -13.41 4.52
N THR A 383 3.41 -12.08 4.45
CA THR A 383 2.14 -11.34 4.57
C THR A 383 1.25 -11.49 3.33
N ALA A 384 1.85 -11.63 2.15
CA ALA A 384 1.17 -11.82 0.88
C ALA A 384 0.31 -13.08 0.88
N GLY A 385 -1.00 -12.98 0.64
CA GLY A 385 -1.92 -14.13 0.61
C GLY A 385 -2.44 -14.59 1.98
N SER A 386 -2.17 -13.81 3.03
CA SER A 386 -2.83 -13.99 4.34
C SER A 386 -4.32 -13.64 4.29
N ALA A 387 -5.09 -14.02 5.30
CA ALA A 387 -6.55 -13.84 5.35
C ALA A 387 -7.01 -12.41 5.68
N VAL A 388 -6.36 -11.41 5.08
CA VAL A 388 -6.57 -9.98 5.30
C VAL A 388 -6.64 -9.28 3.96
N ALA A 389 -7.58 -8.35 3.78
CA ALA A 389 -7.66 -7.54 2.57
C ALA A 389 -6.49 -6.55 2.56
N SER A 390 -5.46 -6.86 1.77
CA SER A 390 -4.18 -6.16 1.85
C SER A 390 -3.55 -6.02 0.45
N GLY A 391 -2.91 -4.87 0.22
CA GLY A 391 -2.14 -4.59 -0.99
C GLY A 391 -0.64 -4.78 -0.74
N LEU A 392 0.07 -5.26 -1.77
CA LEU A 392 1.51 -5.51 -1.70
C LEU A 392 2.36 -4.37 -2.27
N VAL A 393 1.74 -3.30 -2.77
CA VAL A 393 2.48 -2.24 -3.46
C VAL A 393 3.46 -1.53 -2.54
N ILE A 394 3.02 -1.11 -1.35
CA ILE A 394 3.92 -0.46 -0.37
C ILE A 394 5.10 -1.39 -0.02
N PRO A 395 4.89 -2.67 0.34
CA PRO A 395 6.01 -3.54 0.63
C PRO A 395 7.01 -3.73 -0.52
N MET A 396 6.51 -3.79 -1.76
CA MET A 396 7.37 -3.90 -2.95
C MET A 396 8.18 -2.62 -3.16
N LEU A 397 7.56 -1.45 -3.07
CA LEU A 397 8.26 -0.17 -3.18
C LEU A 397 9.33 -0.02 -2.10
N TYR A 398 9.02 -0.39 -0.87
CA TYR A 398 9.96 -0.30 0.25
C TYR A 398 11.17 -1.23 0.09
N THR A 399 10.93 -2.49 -0.30
CA THR A 399 12.01 -3.46 -0.57
C THR A 399 12.93 -2.97 -1.69
N GLY A 400 12.36 -2.46 -2.79
CA GLY A 400 13.14 -1.88 -3.87
C GLY A 400 13.88 -0.61 -3.46
N ALA A 401 13.27 0.25 -2.64
CA ALA A 401 13.90 1.45 -2.12
C ALA A 401 15.14 1.14 -1.29
N LEU A 402 15.09 0.10 -0.45
CA LEU A 402 16.25 -0.37 0.31
C LEU A 402 17.37 -0.85 -0.61
N CYS A 403 17.07 -1.68 -1.62
CA CYS A 403 18.07 -2.12 -2.61
C CYS A 403 18.69 -0.95 -3.37
N GLY A 404 17.85 -0.01 -3.83
CA GLY A 404 18.25 1.20 -4.52
C GLY A 404 19.18 2.07 -3.68
N ARG A 405 18.83 2.28 -2.41
CA ARG A 405 19.62 3.07 -1.49
C ARG A 405 20.98 2.45 -1.16
N ILE A 406 21.05 1.11 -1.01
CA ILE A 406 22.32 0.39 -0.81
C ILE A 406 23.25 0.65 -2.01
N ILE A 407 22.74 0.56 -3.24
CA ILE A 407 23.53 0.80 -4.45
C ILE A 407 23.94 2.28 -4.56
N GLY A 408 23.05 3.20 -4.21
CA GLY A 408 23.37 4.62 -4.12
C GLY A 408 24.52 4.91 -3.14
N LEU A 409 24.51 4.28 -1.97
CA LEU A 409 25.60 4.41 -1.00
C LEU A 409 26.91 3.79 -1.50
N ILE A 410 26.85 2.63 -2.19
CA ILE A 410 28.02 2.01 -2.81
C ILE A 410 28.65 2.99 -3.82
N LEU A 411 27.84 3.66 -4.65
CA LEU A 411 28.33 4.67 -5.59
C LEU A 411 29.02 5.83 -4.88
N VAL A 412 28.41 6.37 -3.82
CA VAL A 412 29.02 7.44 -3.01
C VAL A 412 30.32 6.97 -2.34
N SER A 413 30.41 5.71 -1.92
CA SER A 413 31.62 5.16 -1.31
C SER A 413 32.78 4.96 -2.30
N ILE A 414 32.48 4.69 -3.58
CA ILE A 414 33.49 4.46 -4.62
C ILE A 414 34.01 5.79 -5.17
N PHE A 415 33.12 6.73 -5.46
CA PHE A 415 33.45 7.99 -6.15
C PHE A 415 33.59 9.19 -5.20
N GLY A 416 33.30 9.01 -3.90
CA GLY A 416 33.30 10.08 -2.91
C GLY A 416 31.99 10.86 -2.86
N VAL A 417 31.80 11.64 -1.80
CA VAL A 417 30.63 12.53 -1.65
C VAL A 417 30.75 13.65 -2.68
N PRO A 418 29.77 13.81 -3.59
CA PRO A 418 29.83 14.86 -4.59
C PRO A 418 29.70 16.24 -3.92
N THR A 419 30.73 17.06 -4.04
CA THR A 419 30.73 18.48 -3.58
C THR A 419 30.27 19.45 -4.66
N ASP A 420 30.28 19.00 -5.92
CA ASP A 420 30.01 19.85 -7.10
C ASP A 420 28.60 19.58 -7.65
N GLU A 421 27.99 20.60 -8.28
CA GLU A 421 26.67 20.46 -8.94
C GLU A 421 26.64 19.31 -9.97
N TYR A 422 27.77 19.04 -10.63
CA TYR A 422 27.92 17.94 -11.59
C TYR A 422 27.79 16.54 -10.96
N GLY A 423 28.03 16.41 -9.65
CA GLY A 423 27.91 15.15 -8.92
C GLY A 423 26.54 14.93 -8.28
N ALA A 424 25.62 15.88 -8.38
CA ALA A 424 24.32 15.83 -7.69
C ALA A 424 23.47 14.60 -8.08
N TRP A 425 23.68 14.01 -9.27
CA TRP A 425 23.01 12.79 -9.73
C TRP A 425 23.34 11.55 -8.90
N MET A 426 24.40 11.60 -8.08
CA MET A 426 24.85 10.50 -7.22
C MET A 426 24.12 10.46 -5.86
N ASP A 427 22.90 10.98 -5.77
CA ASP A 427 22.14 11.00 -4.53
C ASP A 427 21.53 9.61 -4.20
N PRO A 428 21.77 9.03 -3.01
CA PRO A 428 21.21 7.73 -2.62
C PRO A 428 19.68 7.70 -2.56
N GLY A 429 19.02 8.82 -2.28
CA GLY A 429 17.56 8.92 -2.26
C GLY A 429 16.94 8.81 -3.66
N LEU A 430 17.63 9.35 -4.67
CA LEU A 430 17.24 9.16 -6.07
C LEU A 430 17.37 7.69 -6.50
N PHE A 431 18.49 7.04 -6.18
CA PHE A 431 18.66 5.62 -6.46
C PHE A 431 17.68 4.73 -5.69
N ALA A 432 17.24 5.14 -4.50
CA ALA A 432 16.15 4.48 -3.79
C ALA A 432 14.84 4.53 -4.59
N ALA A 433 14.46 5.67 -5.16
CA ALA A 433 13.26 5.78 -5.99
C ALA A 433 13.33 4.89 -7.25
N ILE A 434 14.50 4.83 -7.89
CA ILE A 434 14.75 3.96 -9.05
C ILE A 434 14.70 2.47 -8.65
N GLY A 435 15.29 2.11 -7.52
CA GLY A 435 15.25 0.75 -6.98
C GLY A 435 13.81 0.32 -6.64
N ALA A 436 13.01 1.22 -6.07
CA ALA A 436 11.58 0.98 -5.80
C ALA A 436 10.81 0.65 -7.09
N ALA A 437 11.02 1.44 -8.15
CA ALA A 437 10.42 1.18 -9.47
C ALA A 437 10.90 -0.14 -10.07
N SER A 438 12.20 -0.43 -9.99
CA SER A 438 12.79 -1.65 -10.54
C SER A 438 12.24 -2.92 -9.90
N PHE A 439 12.21 -3.00 -8.56
CA PHE A 439 11.68 -4.18 -7.87
C PHE A 439 10.18 -4.33 -8.09
N PHE A 440 9.42 -3.23 -8.02
CA PHE A 440 7.97 -3.28 -8.24
C PHE A 440 7.63 -3.73 -9.68
N SER A 441 8.36 -3.25 -10.69
CA SER A 441 8.26 -3.75 -12.07
C SER A 441 8.68 -5.21 -12.19
N GLY A 442 9.73 -5.65 -11.48
CA GLY A 442 10.19 -7.04 -11.46
C GLY A 442 9.14 -8.03 -10.96
N VAL A 443 8.36 -7.63 -9.94
CA VAL A 443 7.28 -8.46 -9.36
C VAL A 443 6.00 -8.36 -10.18
N SER A 444 5.54 -7.14 -10.49
CA SER A 444 4.24 -6.91 -11.14
C SER A 444 4.26 -7.07 -12.65
N ARG A 445 5.44 -7.00 -13.29
CA ARG A 445 5.63 -6.97 -14.75
C ARG A 445 4.95 -5.77 -15.45
N LEU A 446 4.56 -4.77 -14.69
CA LEU A 446 4.07 -3.49 -15.19
C LEU A 446 5.21 -2.64 -15.77
N THR A 447 4.94 -2.02 -16.92
CA THR A 447 5.92 -1.24 -17.69
C THR A 447 5.52 0.23 -17.77
N ILE A 448 4.60 0.58 -18.68
CA ILE A 448 4.27 1.97 -19.02
C ILE A 448 3.40 2.59 -17.93
N SER A 449 2.39 1.86 -17.44
CA SER A 449 1.51 2.37 -16.38
C SER A 449 2.28 2.67 -15.09
N LEU A 450 3.16 1.75 -14.69
CA LEU A 450 4.02 1.93 -13.52
C LEU A 450 4.94 3.15 -13.68
N THR A 451 5.57 3.30 -14.84
CA THR A 451 6.43 4.47 -15.11
C THR A 451 5.67 5.77 -14.89
N VAL A 452 4.46 5.89 -15.44
CA VAL A 452 3.64 7.10 -15.29
C VAL A 452 3.15 7.29 -13.85
N ILE A 453 2.79 6.22 -13.14
CA ILE A 453 2.41 6.29 -11.72
C ILE A 453 3.58 6.83 -10.89
N MET A 454 4.78 6.29 -11.08
CA MET A 454 5.96 6.70 -10.32
C MET A 454 6.34 8.16 -10.61
N VAL A 455 6.37 8.56 -11.88
CA VAL A 455 6.65 9.96 -12.26
C VAL A 455 5.61 10.91 -11.66
N SER A 456 4.33 10.56 -11.72
CA SER A 456 3.24 11.41 -11.21
C SER A 456 3.19 11.49 -9.68
N THR A 457 3.66 10.44 -8.98
CA THR A 457 3.69 10.39 -7.51
C THR A 457 4.90 11.13 -6.95
N PHE A 458 5.99 11.19 -7.71
CA PHE A 458 7.27 11.79 -7.31
C PHE A 458 7.43 13.25 -7.73
N SER A 459 6.60 13.75 -8.65
CA SER A 459 6.44 15.20 -8.91
C SER A 459 5.31 15.76 -8.06
#